data_AF-A0A8T7AFJ7-F1
#
_entry.id   AF-A0A8T7AFJ7-F1
#
_cell.length_a   1.000
_cell.length_b   1.000
_cell.length_c   1.000
_cell.angle_alpha   90.00
_cell.angle_beta   90.00
_cell.angle_gamma   90.00
#
_symmetry.space_group_name_H-M   'P 1'
#
loop_
_entity.id
_entity.type
_entity.pdbx_description
1 polymer ?
#
loop_
_entity_poly.entity_id
_entity_poly.type
_entity_poly.pdbx_seq_one_letter_code
_entity_poly.pdbx_strand_id
1 'polypeptide(L)'
;MKNRQKIARLLAAIRTWLMVMPIILVPALVNADEGDAELNWEGLVALEDAESAIAYIDPDADFSVFHRVAILDPHVAFRSNWRRDQNRSRTQNVRASDVERIKNDVGELLVSVFTERLEAAGYEIANYTGEDVLILRPAIIDLDV
;
A
#
# COMPACT_ATOMS: atom_id res chain seq x y z
N MET A 1 3.77 -55.31 60.00
CA MET A 1 2.62 -54.85 60.82
C MET A 1 2.09 -53.57 60.20
N LYS A 2 1.38 -53.64 59.08
CA LYS A 2 -0.07 -53.83 58.95
C LYS A 2 -0.87 -52.77 59.73
N ASN A 3 -1.54 -51.92 58.96
CA ASN A 3 -2.78 -51.21 59.29
C ASN A 3 -2.71 -50.01 60.24
N ARG A 4 -2.28 -48.87 59.69
CA ARG A 4 -2.97 -47.60 59.95
C ARG A 4 -3.70 -47.13 58.69
N GLN A 5 -4.71 -47.93 58.35
CA GLN A 5 -5.89 -47.52 57.62
C GLN A 5 -6.51 -46.29 58.31
N LYS A 6 -6.27 -45.11 57.76
CA LYS A 6 -7.17 -43.96 57.82
C LYS A 6 -6.99 -43.29 56.46
N ILE A 7 -7.81 -43.62 55.48
CA ILE A 7 -9.12 -42.98 55.31
C ILE A 7 -8.95 -41.49 55.60
N ALA A 8 -8.52 -40.75 54.59
CA ALA A 8 -9.37 -39.72 54.02
C ALA A 8 -8.52 -38.84 53.09
N ARG A 9 -9.17 -38.46 52.00
CA ARG A 9 -8.89 -37.32 51.12
C ARG A 9 -8.06 -37.70 49.90
N LEU A 10 -8.78 -38.09 48.86
CA LEU A 10 -9.36 -37.20 47.84
C LEU A 10 -8.27 -36.49 47.06
N LEU A 11 -8.27 -36.80 45.77
CA LEU A 11 -7.80 -35.97 44.67
C LEU A 11 -6.29 -35.74 44.64
N ALA A 12 -5.62 -36.43 43.73
CA ALA A 12 -4.98 -35.74 42.61
C ALA A 12 -4.15 -36.70 41.75
N ALA A 13 -4.12 -36.35 40.48
CA ALA A 13 -3.07 -36.63 39.50
C ALA A 13 -2.98 -38.08 39.00
N ILE A 14 -3.50 -38.38 37.81
CA ILE A 14 -2.87 -38.03 36.50
C ILE A 14 -1.44 -38.59 36.48
N ARG A 15 -1.23 -39.69 35.76
CA ARG A 15 -0.18 -39.74 34.73
C ARG A 15 -0.21 -41.05 33.95
N THR A 16 -0.21 -40.89 32.63
CA THR A 16 0.36 -41.85 31.65
C THR A 16 -0.36 -43.17 31.49
N TRP A 17 -1.21 -43.23 30.45
CA TRP A 17 -1.08 -44.38 29.54
C TRP A 17 -1.13 -43.90 28.09
N LEU A 18 0.00 -44.15 27.43
CA LEU A 18 0.31 -43.93 26.03
C LEU A 18 -0.53 -44.92 25.20
N MET A 19 -1.40 -44.45 24.32
CA MET A 19 -1.88 -45.29 23.22
C MET A 19 -1.93 -44.47 21.93
N VAL A 20 -1.07 -44.89 21.01
CA VAL A 20 -0.74 -44.30 19.72
C VAL A 20 -1.98 -44.39 18.82
N MET A 21 -2.50 -43.24 18.39
CA MET A 21 -3.55 -43.12 17.39
C MET A 21 -2.94 -42.35 16.21
N PRO A 22 -2.77 -42.95 15.03
CA PRO A 22 -2.16 -42.25 13.90
C PRO A 22 -3.16 -41.18 13.44
N ILE A 23 -2.83 -39.91 13.71
CA ILE A 23 -3.46 -38.77 13.05
C ILE A 23 -3.07 -38.88 11.58
N ILE A 24 -4.04 -39.25 10.76
CA ILE A 24 -3.95 -39.11 9.31
C ILE A 24 -3.85 -37.61 9.05
N LEU A 25 -2.63 -37.14 8.81
CA LEU A 25 -2.37 -35.81 8.30
C LEU A 25 -2.92 -35.78 6.87
N VAL A 26 -4.15 -35.28 6.71
CA VAL A 26 -4.62 -34.84 5.40
C VAL A 26 -3.75 -33.63 5.06
N PRO A 27 -2.86 -33.65 4.05
CA PRO A 27 -2.38 -32.40 3.51
C PRO A 27 -3.62 -31.73 2.92
N ALA A 28 -4.10 -30.68 3.57
CA ALA A 28 -4.89 -29.69 2.87
C ALA A 28 -3.98 -29.24 1.72
N LEU A 29 -4.32 -29.70 0.52
CA LEU A 29 -3.81 -29.12 -0.71
C LEU A 29 -4.20 -27.65 -0.62
N VAL A 30 -3.25 -26.82 -0.20
CA VAL A 30 -3.28 -25.39 -0.49
C VAL A 30 -3.27 -25.36 -2.01
N ASN A 31 -4.45 -25.28 -2.60
CA ASN A 31 -4.57 -24.62 -3.88
C ASN A 31 -4.17 -23.19 -3.55
N ALA A 32 -2.88 -22.88 -3.75
CA ALA A 32 -2.54 -21.57 -4.22
C ALA A 32 -3.38 -21.46 -5.49
N ASP A 33 -4.50 -20.76 -5.36
CA ASP A 33 -5.16 -20.19 -6.51
C ASP A 33 -4.06 -19.29 -7.08
N GLU A 34 -3.30 -19.82 -8.04
CA GLU A 34 -2.54 -19.02 -8.96
C GLU A 34 -3.60 -18.25 -9.73
N GLY A 35 -4.16 -17.24 -9.05
CA GLY A 35 -5.01 -16.24 -9.66
C GLY A 35 -4.17 -15.73 -10.81
N ASP A 36 -4.62 -16.10 -11.99
CA ASP A 36 -4.08 -15.74 -13.29
C ASP A 36 -4.22 -14.23 -13.40
N ALA A 37 -3.30 -13.55 -12.71
CA ALA A 37 -3.27 -12.12 -12.60
C ALA A 37 -3.16 -11.60 -14.02
N GLU A 38 -4.22 -10.94 -14.46
CA GLU A 38 -4.48 -10.66 -15.87
C GLU A 38 -3.33 -9.80 -16.41
N LEU A 39 -2.37 -10.45 -17.08
CA LEU A 39 -1.20 -9.78 -17.64
C LEU A 39 -1.69 -8.77 -18.66
N ASN A 40 -1.35 -7.50 -18.44
CA ASN A 40 -1.65 -6.47 -19.43
C ASN A 40 -0.62 -6.50 -20.57
N TRP A 41 -0.84 -5.65 -21.57
CA TRP A 41 -0.10 -5.61 -22.84
C TRP A 41 1.43 -5.41 -22.71
N GLU A 42 1.96 -5.10 -21.54
CA GLU A 42 3.41 -4.87 -21.31
C GLU A 42 4.03 -5.79 -20.25
N GLY A 43 3.35 -6.89 -19.88
CA GLY A 43 3.87 -7.83 -18.88
C GLY A 43 3.76 -7.33 -17.43
N LEU A 44 2.97 -6.27 -17.21
CA LEU A 44 2.66 -5.78 -15.87
C LEU A 44 1.42 -6.50 -15.33
N VAL A 45 1.41 -6.69 -14.02
CA VAL A 45 0.33 -7.32 -13.27
C VAL A 45 -0.49 -6.25 -12.54
N ALA A 46 -1.81 -6.31 -12.64
CA ALA A 46 -2.71 -5.45 -11.88
C ALA A 46 -2.70 -5.83 -10.39
N LEU A 47 -2.63 -4.83 -9.51
CA LEU A 47 -2.69 -5.04 -8.06
C LEU A 47 -4.16 -5.10 -7.61
N GLU A 48 -4.61 -6.27 -7.16
CA GLU A 48 -6.03 -6.49 -6.77
C GLU A 48 -6.44 -5.71 -5.51
N ASP A 49 -5.49 -5.47 -4.59
CA ASP A 49 -5.73 -4.83 -3.28
C ASP A 49 -5.55 -3.30 -3.28
N ALA A 50 -5.55 -2.66 -4.46
CA ALA A 50 -5.42 -1.22 -4.54
C ALA A 50 -6.74 -0.52 -4.12
N GLU A 51 -6.87 -0.15 -2.84
CA GLU A 51 -8.10 0.39 -2.23
C GLU A 51 -8.71 1.62 -2.95
N SER A 52 -7.91 2.42 -3.65
CA SER A 52 -8.34 3.71 -4.21
C SER A 52 -7.84 4.01 -5.62
N ALA A 53 -7.09 3.11 -6.24
CA ALA A 53 -6.45 3.36 -7.53
C ALA A 53 -6.30 2.07 -8.33
N ILE A 54 -6.06 2.21 -9.63
CA ILE A 54 -5.58 1.11 -10.45
C ILE A 54 -4.06 1.17 -10.44
N ALA A 55 -3.41 0.15 -9.88
CA ALA A 55 -1.97 0.03 -9.84
C ALA A 55 -1.52 -1.19 -10.64
N TYR A 56 -0.40 -1.04 -11.35
CA TYR A 56 0.25 -2.12 -12.07
C TYR A 56 1.70 -2.22 -11.63
N ILE A 57 2.20 -3.44 -11.48
CA ILE A 57 3.57 -3.72 -11.03
C ILE A 57 4.21 -4.71 -12.00
N ASP A 58 5.49 -4.50 -12.28
CA ASP A 58 6.32 -5.54 -12.91
C ASP A 58 6.57 -6.63 -11.86
N PRO A 59 6.13 -7.88 -12.10
CA PRO A 59 6.26 -8.96 -11.10
C PRO A 59 7.71 -9.28 -10.73
N ASP A 60 8.68 -8.92 -11.58
CA ASP A 60 10.10 -9.15 -11.35
C ASP A 60 10.80 -7.94 -10.67
N ALA A 61 10.09 -6.84 -10.44
CA ALA A 61 10.66 -5.65 -9.79
C ALA A 61 10.84 -5.85 -8.28
N ASP A 62 12.10 -5.76 -7.83
CA ASP A 62 12.45 -5.77 -6.41
C ASP A 62 12.53 -4.34 -5.84
N PHE A 63 11.56 -3.98 -5.00
CA PHE A 63 11.54 -2.69 -4.31
C PHE A 63 12.24 -2.71 -2.94
N SER A 64 12.67 -3.88 -2.45
CA SER A 64 13.27 -4.02 -1.11
C SER A 64 14.61 -3.30 -0.95
N VAL A 65 15.28 -3.01 -2.07
CA VAL A 65 16.55 -2.26 -2.13
C VAL A 65 16.38 -0.76 -1.86
N PHE A 66 15.15 -0.22 -1.96
CA PHE A 66 14.89 1.20 -1.79
C PHE A 66 14.46 1.50 -0.37
N HIS A 67 15.35 2.13 0.40
CA HIS A 67 15.06 2.65 1.74
C HIS A 67 14.70 4.13 1.73
N ARG A 68 15.04 4.81 0.63
CA ARG A 68 14.87 6.24 0.44
C ARG A 68 14.00 6.54 -0.75
N VAL A 69 13.27 7.65 -0.70
CA VAL A 69 12.45 8.14 -1.81
C VAL A 69 12.80 9.58 -2.11
N ALA A 70 13.11 9.87 -3.36
CA ALA A 70 13.22 11.24 -3.88
C ALA A 70 11.93 11.61 -4.61
N ILE A 71 11.20 12.57 -4.06
CA ILE A 71 9.98 13.11 -4.67
C ILE A 71 10.39 14.25 -5.60
N LEU A 72 10.18 14.07 -6.90
CA LEU A 72 10.39 15.11 -7.89
C LEU A 72 9.22 16.10 -7.90
N ASP A 73 9.48 17.28 -8.47
CA ASP A 73 8.47 18.31 -8.66
C ASP A 73 7.23 17.72 -9.36
N PRO A 74 6.03 17.89 -8.77
CA PRO A 74 4.82 17.30 -9.30
C PRO A 74 4.36 18.02 -10.56
N HIS A 75 3.78 17.24 -11.47
CA HIS A 75 3.14 17.81 -12.65
C HIS A 75 1.64 18.02 -12.42
N VAL A 76 1.15 19.26 -12.56
CA VAL A 76 -0.28 19.57 -12.42
C VAL A 76 -0.82 20.16 -13.72
N ALA A 77 -1.77 19.46 -14.32
CA ALA A 77 -2.44 19.87 -15.55
C ALA A 77 -3.96 19.94 -15.35
N PHE A 78 -4.54 21.08 -15.70
CA PHE A 78 -5.99 21.25 -15.76
C PHE A 78 -6.59 20.51 -16.94
N ARG A 79 -7.86 20.16 -16.81
CA ARG A 79 -8.67 19.71 -17.94
C ARG A 79 -8.61 20.68 -19.11
N SER A 80 -8.61 20.12 -20.32
CA SER A 80 -8.64 20.93 -21.54
C SER A 80 -9.83 21.90 -21.53
N ASN A 81 -9.56 23.16 -21.88
CA ASN A 81 -10.50 24.28 -21.85
C ASN A 81 -11.10 24.64 -20.48
N TRP A 82 -10.60 24.09 -19.36
CA TRP A 82 -11.15 24.34 -18.01
C TRP A 82 -11.34 25.85 -17.72
N ARG A 83 -10.30 26.68 -17.88
CA ARG A 83 -10.41 28.13 -17.62
C ARG A 83 -11.47 28.82 -18.48
N ARG A 84 -11.61 28.42 -19.75
CA ARG A 84 -12.62 28.99 -20.66
C ARG A 84 -14.01 28.63 -20.15
N ASP A 85 -14.21 27.37 -19.79
CA ASP A 85 -15.51 26.87 -19.33
C ASP A 85 -15.89 27.49 -17.98
N GLN A 86 -14.94 27.61 -17.04
CA GLN A 86 -15.13 28.31 -15.77
C GLN A 86 -15.56 29.76 -15.96
N ASN A 87 -15.04 30.44 -16.99
CA ASN A 87 -15.34 31.86 -17.24
C ASN A 87 -16.63 32.09 -18.05
N ARG A 88 -17.36 31.06 -18.48
CA ARG A 88 -18.60 31.27 -19.28
C ARG A 88 -19.74 31.89 -18.47
N SER A 89 -19.82 31.58 -17.18
CA SER A 89 -20.94 31.96 -16.31
C SER A 89 -20.51 32.81 -15.10
N ARG A 90 -19.21 33.10 -14.95
CA ARG A 90 -18.69 33.86 -13.81
C ARG A 90 -18.74 35.36 -14.06
N THR A 91 -19.19 36.11 -13.05
CA THR A 91 -19.06 37.58 -13.03
C THR A 91 -17.61 38.02 -12.91
N GLN A 92 -16.77 37.22 -12.22
CA GLN A 92 -15.33 37.44 -12.11
C GLN A 92 -14.55 36.29 -12.73
N ASN A 93 -13.82 36.60 -13.79
CA ASN A 93 -13.06 35.61 -14.54
C ASN A 93 -11.82 35.14 -13.78
N VAL A 94 -11.59 33.82 -13.82
CA VAL A 94 -10.33 33.17 -13.45
C VAL A 94 -9.23 33.67 -14.40
N ARG A 95 -8.19 34.25 -13.83
CA ARG A 95 -7.05 34.80 -14.59
C ARG A 95 -6.01 33.71 -14.83
N ALA A 96 -5.07 33.97 -15.74
CA ALA A 96 -3.92 33.09 -15.92
C ALA A 96 -3.09 32.94 -14.63
N SER A 97 -2.96 34.02 -13.85
CA SER A 97 -2.28 33.99 -12.56
C SER A 97 -2.98 33.10 -11.53
N ASP A 98 -4.31 32.99 -11.58
CA ASP A 98 -5.05 32.09 -10.69
C ASP A 98 -4.79 30.63 -11.05
N VAL A 99 -4.70 30.31 -12.35
CA VAL A 99 -4.35 28.97 -12.83
C VAL A 99 -2.98 28.55 -12.31
N GLU A 100 -1.97 29.39 -12.49
CA GLU A 100 -0.61 29.07 -12.04
C GLU A 100 -0.51 28.99 -10.52
N ARG A 101 -1.23 29.86 -9.79
CA ARG A 101 -1.33 29.76 -8.33
C ARG A 101 -1.93 28.42 -7.91
N ILE A 102 -3.06 28.00 -8.50
CA ILE A 102 -3.69 26.72 -8.15
C ILE A 102 -2.76 25.55 -8.46
N LYS A 103 -2.05 25.55 -9.59
CA LYS A 103 -1.07 24.49 -9.89
C LYS A 103 0.01 24.40 -8.82
N ASN A 104 0.55 25.54 -8.38
CA ASN A 104 1.58 25.58 -7.35
C ASN A 104 1.02 25.10 -6.01
N ASP A 105 -0.13 25.64 -5.57
CA ASP A 105 -0.76 25.29 -4.30
C ASP A 105 -1.09 23.77 -4.24
N VAL A 106 -1.63 23.22 -5.34
CA VAL A 106 -1.93 21.78 -5.45
C VAL A 106 -0.65 20.94 -5.52
N GLY A 107 0.37 21.41 -6.22
CA GLY A 107 1.66 20.74 -6.29
C GLY A 107 2.35 20.66 -4.93
N GLU A 108 2.40 21.77 -4.19
CA GLU A 108 2.92 21.82 -2.82
C GLU A 108 2.15 20.87 -1.90
N LEU A 109 0.81 20.85 -2.01
CA LEU A 109 -0.01 19.92 -1.24
C LEU A 109 0.31 18.45 -1.59
N LEU A 110 0.50 18.14 -2.87
CA LEU A 110 0.83 16.78 -3.31
C LEU A 110 2.17 16.33 -2.71
N VAL A 111 3.21 17.19 -2.76
CA VAL A 111 4.51 16.89 -2.14
C VAL A 111 4.37 16.71 -0.63
N SER A 112 3.61 17.57 0.05
CA SER A 112 3.39 17.49 1.49
C SER A 112 2.73 16.16 1.88
N VAL A 113 1.66 15.78 1.18
CA VAL A 113 0.92 14.54 1.47
C VAL A 113 1.76 13.31 1.17
N PHE A 114 2.50 13.29 0.05
CA PHE A 114 3.37 12.16 -0.27
C PHE A 114 4.51 12.02 0.75
N THR A 115 5.16 13.13 1.12
CA THR A 115 6.18 13.14 2.19
C THR A 115 5.62 12.52 3.47
N GLU A 116 4.49 13.04 3.98
CA GLU A 116 3.88 12.55 5.22
C GLU A 116 3.55 11.05 5.15
N ARG A 117 2.94 10.60 4.05
CA ARG A 117 2.51 9.20 3.91
C ARG A 117 3.69 8.24 3.73
N LEU A 118 4.72 8.64 3.00
CA LEU A 118 5.92 7.82 2.79
C LEU A 118 6.75 7.72 4.06
N GLU A 119 6.90 8.81 4.82
CA GLU A 119 7.54 8.79 6.13
C GLU A 119 6.77 7.92 7.12
N ALA A 120 5.43 8.03 7.15
CA ALA A 120 4.58 7.18 7.98
C ALA A 120 4.67 5.68 7.59
N ALA A 121 4.96 5.39 6.33
CA ALA A 121 5.22 4.03 5.84
C ALA A 121 6.67 3.56 6.10
N GLY A 122 7.55 4.41 6.64
CA GLY A 122 8.92 4.07 7.03
C GLY A 122 10.00 4.40 6.00
N TYR A 123 9.67 5.15 4.94
CA TYR A 123 10.66 5.62 3.97
C TYR A 123 11.35 6.92 4.43
N GLU A 124 12.64 7.05 4.12
CA GLU A 124 13.38 8.30 4.29
C GLU A 124 13.26 9.18 3.04
N ILE A 125 12.96 10.48 3.21
CA ILE A 125 12.90 11.42 2.08
C ILE A 125 14.29 11.91 1.71
N ALA A 126 14.70 11.65 0.47
CA ALA A 126 15.99 12.06 -0.07
C ALA A 126 15.85 13.27 -1.01
N ASN A 127 16.85 14.16 -0.98
CA ASN A 127 16.98 15.31 -1.88
C ASN A 127 18.03 15.10 -2.99
N TYR A 128 18.40 13.85 -3.24
CA TYR A 128 19.39 13.43 -4.24
C TYR A 128 18.95 12.12 -4.91
N THR A 129 19.61 11.76 -6.00
CA THR A 129 19.44 10.47 -6.67
C THR A 129 20.57 9.51 -6.28
N GLY A 130 20.26 8.23 -6.06
CA GLY A 130 21.22 7.20 -5.68
C GLY A 130 20.72 5.80 -6.04
N GLU A 131 21.58 4.79 -5.88
CA GLU A 131 21.24 3.39 -6.19
C GLU A 131 20.15 2.82 -5.27
N ASP A 132 20.03 3.36 -4.05
CA ASP A 132 19.06 2.95 -3.02
C ASP A 132 17.90 3.96 -2.87
N VAL A 133 17.76 4.88 -3.83
CA VAL A 133 16.73 5.93 -3.82
C VAL A 133 15.71 5.68 -4.92
N LEU A 134 14.45 5.42 -4.54
CA LEU A 134 13.33 5.36 -5.47
C LEU A 134 12.93 6.77 -5.89
N ILE A 135 12.90 7.02 -7.20
CA ILE A 135 12.49 8.32 -7.74
C ILE A 135 10.99 8.30 -8.02
N LEU A 136 10.25 9.18 -7.36
CA LEU A 136 8.81 9.32 -7.53
C LEU A 136 8.51 10.65 -8.24
N ARG A 137 7.78 10.60 -9.35
CA ARG A 137 7.27 11.80 -10.05
C ARG A 137 5.73 11.79 -10.03
N PRO A 138 5.11 12.40 -9.02
CA PRO A 138 3.67 12.43 -8.93
C PRO A 138 3.09 13.44 -9.92
N ALA A 139 1.89 13.14 -10.42
CA ALA A 139 1.20 14.01 -11.37
C ALA A 139 -0.31 13.99 -11.15
N ILE A 140 -0.93 15.16 -11.28
CA ILE A 140 -2.38 15.31 -11.40
C ILE A 140 -2.66 15.77 -12.82
N ILE A 141 -3.37 14.92 -13.56
CA ILE A 141 -3.84 15.21 -14.89
C ILE A 141 -5.35 15.43 -14.86
N ASP A 142 -5.83 16.28 -15.76
CA ASP A 142 -7.25 16.57 -15.92
C ASP A 142 -7.91 17.19 -14.67
N LEU A 143 -7.18 18.05 -13.94
CA LEU A 143 -7.72 18.74 -12.76
C LEU A 143 -8.96 19.58 -13.15
N ASP A 144 -10.06 19.36 -12.42
CA ASP A 144 -11.30 20.13 -12.53
C ASP A 144 -11.77 20.57 -11.13
N VAL A 145 -11.64 21.87 -10.85
CA VAL A 145 -11.99 22.53 -9.58
C VAL A 145 -12.81 23.80 -9.77
#